data_AF-A0A822ISU2-F1
#
_entry.id   AF-A0A822ISU2-F1
#
_cell.length_a   1.000
_cell.length_b   1.000
_cell.length_c   1.000
_cell.angle_alpha   90.00
_cell.angle_beta   90.00
_cell.angle_gamma   90.00
#
_symmetry.space_group_name_H-M   'P 1'
#
loop_
_entity.id
_entity.type
_entity.pdbx_description
1 polymer ?
#
loop_
_entity_poly.entity_id
_entity_poly.type
_entity_poly.pdbx_seq_one_letter_code
_entity_poly.pdbx_strand_id
1 'polypeptide(L)'
;MVARVIAIASGKGGAGKTTIALNLGFAMASLKKNVLVVDTDVSLPNLDLYTGLEKPLITLLDVLNGSANIQSAIYSIQMGLNILPCGSSIEALRGADIDKLGEIISELKNSEFDFVILDVPAGLSKFSLLPMTYSDEVILIVNPDAASISDAQKVRTISGLT
;
A
#
# COMPACT_ATOMS: atom_id res chain seq x y z
N MET A 1 -18.50 -2.45 9.88
CA MET A 1 -18.22 -1.17 9.19
C MET A 1 -17.31 -1.49 8.02
N VAL A 2 -17.34 -0.69 6.95
CA VAL A 2 -16.48 -0.91 5.77
C VAL A 2 -15.38 0.13 5.84
N ALA A 3 -14.13 -0.31 5.81
CA ALA A 3 -12.96 0.57 5.80
C ALA A 3 -12.92 1.36 4.49
N ARG A 4 -12.49 2.62 4.55
CA ARG A 4 -12.25 3.42 3.33
C ARG A 4 -10.84 3.12 2.82
N VAL A 5 -10.73 2.64 1.58
CA VAL A 5 -9.46 2.23 0.98
C VAL A 5 -8.91 3.37 0.11
N ILE A 6 -7.71 3.86 0.43
CA ILE A 6 -7.07 4.99 -0.25
C ILE A 6 -5.72 4.54 -0.82
N ALA A 7 -5.56 4.56 -2.13
CA ALA A 7 -4.28 4.29 -2.77
C ALA A 7 -3.44 5.58 -2.91
N ILE A 8 -2.19 5.52 -2.49
CA ILE A 8 -1.18 6.58 -2.69
C ILE A 8 -0.31 6.17 -3.87
N ALA A 9 -0.52 6.82 -5.02
CA ALA A 9 0.12 6.47 -6.28
C ALA A 9 0.98 7.60 -6.84
N SER A 10 1.85 7.30 -7.81
CA SER A 10 2.66 8.32 -8.51
C SER A 10 3.10 7.83 -9.88
N GLY A 11 3.32 8.76 -10.81
CA GLY A 11 3.87 8.45 -12.12
C GLY A 11 5.34 8.04 -12.10
N LYS A 12 6.10 8.48 -11.09
CA LYS A 12 7.54 8.25 -10.97
C LYS A 12 7.98 7.72 -9.60
N GLY A 13 9.12 7.04 -9.57
CA GLY A 13 9.83 6.72 -8.33
C GLY A 13 10.33 7.98 -7.61
N GLY A 14 10.46 7.92 -6.28
CA GLY A 14 10.96 9.05 -5.48
C GLY A 14 10.02 10.26 -5.35
N ALA A 15 8.75 10.14 -5.74
CA ALA A 15 7.75 11.20 -5.58
C ALA A 15 7.31 11.44 -4.11
N GLY A 16 7.64 10.53 -3.19
CA GLY A 16 7.28 10.64 -1.77
C GLY A 16 6.03 9.86 -1.32
N LYS A 17 5.59 8.86 -2.11
CA LYS A 17 4.41 8.03 -1.79
C LYS A 17 4.45 7.43 -0.38
N THR A 18 5.47 6.65 -0.04
CA THR A 18 5.64 6.02 1.28
C THR A 18 5.61 7.05 2.41
N THR A 19 6.30 8.18 2.22
CA THR A 19 6.31 9.28 3.20
C THR A 19 4.90 9.83 3.42
N ILE A 20 4.15 10.10 2.35
CA ILE A 20 2.78 10.60 2.44
C ILE A 20 1.85 9.53 3.04
N ALA A 21 1.94 8.27 2.62
CA ALA A 21 1.13 7.17 3.11
C ALA A 21 1.26 7.02 4.63
N LEU A 22 2.49 6.97 5.14
CA LEU A 22 2.76 6.87 6.57
C LEU A 22 2.29 8.11 7.34
N ASN A 23 2.65 9.31 6.89
CA ASN A 23 2.29 10.53 7.63
C ASN A 23 0.78 10.81 7.59
N LEU A 24 0.10 10.47 6.51
CA LEU A 24 -1.36 10.50 6.44
C LEU A 24 -1.97 9.50 7.43
N GLY A 25 -1.43 8.28 7.49
CA GLY A 25 -1.85 7.27 8.46
C GLY A 25 -1.65 7.74 9.91
N PHE A 26 -0.48 8.31 10.22
CA PHE A 26 -0.21 8.92 11.52
C PHE A 26 -1.17 10.06 11.87
N ALA A 27 -1.44 10.96 10.92
CA ALA A 27 -2.36 12.07 11.14
C ALA A 27 -3.78 11.55 11.44
N MET A 28 -4.27 10.57 10.67
CA MET A 28 -5.58 9.95 10.92
C MET A 28 -5.62 9.20 12.26
N ALA A 29 -4.58 8.44 12.59
CA ALA A 29 -4.44 7.75 13.87
C ALA A 29 -4.45 8.71 15.07
N SER A 30 -3.79 9.87 14.95
CA SER A 30 -3.81 10.93 15.97
C SER A 30 -5.21 11.49 16.24
N LEU A 31 -6.12 11.37 15.26
CA LEU A 31 -7.54 11.69 15.38
C LEU A 31 -8.39 10.50 15.87
N LYS A 32 -7.75 9.52 16.52
CA LYS A 32 -8.35 8.30 17.09
C LYS A 32 -9.03 7.41 16.05
N LYS A 33 -8.52 7.40 14.82
CA LYS A 33 -8.93 6.43 13.80
C LYS A 33 -8.06 5.19 13.84
N ASN A 34 -8.67 4.04 13.60
CA ASN A 34 -7.92 2.80 13.42
C ASN A 34 -7.47 2.70 11.97
N VAL A 35 -6.16 2.72 11.71
CA VAL A 35 -5.61 2.86 10.36
C VAL A 35 -4.64 1.73 10.07
N LEU A 36 -4.74 1.16 8.87
CA LEU A 36 -3.76 0.23 8.32
C LEU A 36 -3.06 0.86 7.12
N VAL A 37 -1.73 0.89 7.12
CA VAL A 37 -0.92 1.23 5.93
C VAL A 37 -0.33 -0.06 5.36
N VAL A 38 -0.61 -0.34 4.09
CA VAL A 38 -0.16 -1.55 3.39
C VAL A 38 0.90 -1.17 2.37
N ASP A 39 2.06 -1.82 2.44
CA ASP A 39 3.06 -1.73 1.37
C ASP A 39 2.67 -2.74 0.28
N THR A 40 2.30 -2.23 -0.90
CA THR A 40 1.95 -3.07 -2.04
C THR A 40 3.07 -3.12 -3.09
N ASP A 41 4.22 -2.50 -2.81
CA ASP A 41 5.38 -2.51 -3.70
C ASP A 41 6.18 -3.81 -3.51
N VAL A 42 5.75 -4.85 -4.21
CA VAL A 42 6.45 -6.15 -4.25
C VAL A 42 7.84 -6.08 -4.90
N SER A 43 8.17 -4.98 -5.59
CA SER A 43 9.44 -4.84 -6.30
C SER A 43 10.51 -4.23 -5.40
N LEU A 44 10.17 -3.14 -4.71
CA LEU A 44 11.10 -2.35 -3.89
C LEU A 44 10.38 -1.80 -2.65
N PRO A 45 10.00 -2.67 -1.69
CA PRO A 45 9.26 -2.25 -0.50
C PRO A 45 10.15 -1.44 0.44
N ASN A 46 9.54 -0.47 1.12
CA ASN A 46 10.27 0.42 2.04
C ASN A 46 9.49 0.75 3.33
N LEU A 47 8.25 0.28 3.48
CA LEU A 47 7.41 0.69 4.61
C LEU A 47 7.98 0.28 5.98
N ASP A 48 8.58 -0.90 6.06
CA ASP A 48 9.25 -1.42 7.25
C ASP A 48 10.44 -0.53 7.67
N LEU A 49 11.25 -0.11 6.69
CA LEU A 49 12.37 0.81 6.91
C LEU A 49 11.92 2.15 7.52
N TYR A 50 10.87 2.76 6.96
CA TYR A 50 10.39 4.07 7.42
C TYR A 50 9.62 4.02 8.75
N THR A 51 9.23 2.84 9.20
CA THR A 51 8.54 2.64 10.49
C THR A 51 9.46 2.15 11.61
N GLY A 52 10.70 1.79 11.27
CA GLY A 52 11.63 1.17 12.21
C GLY A 52 11.25 -0.27 12.56
N LEU A 53 10.37 -0.90 11.79
CA LEU A 53 10.02 -2.31 11.97
C LEU A 53 11.16 -3.18 11.43
N GLU A 54 12.02 -3.65 12.31
CA GLU A 54 13.13 -4.50 11.91
C GLU A 54 12.67 -5.94 11.66
N LYS A 55 12.90 -6.43 10.44
CA LYS A 55 12.75 -7.86 10.04
C LYS A 55 11.37 -8.44 10.41
N PRO A 56 10.28 -7.98 9.76
CA PRO A 56 8.98 -8.62 9.94
C PRO A 56 9.06 -10.12 9.61
N LEU A 57 8.53 -10.95 10.51
CA LEU A 57 8.56 -12.42 10.38
C LEU A 57 7.56 -12.93 9.34
N ILE A 58 6.42 -12.25 9.21
CA ILE A 58 5.34 -12.59 8.29
C ILE A 58 4.96 -11.31 7.55
N THR A 59 4.87 -11.40 6.24
CA THR A 59 4.70 -10.23 5.35
C THR A 59 3.57 -10.46 4.35
N LEU A 60 3.21 -9.43 3.59
CA LEU A 60 2.22 -9.56 2.51
C LEU A 60 2.61 -10.66 1.51
N LEU A 61 3.90 -10.82 1.20
CA LEU A 61 4.36 -11.89 0.30
C LEU A 61 4.02 -13.28 0.86
N ASP A 62 4.15 -13.51 2.16
CA ASP A 62 3.77 -14.79 2.79
C ASP A 62 2.26 -15.06 2.69
N VAL A 63 1.46 -14.01 2.81
CA VAL A 63 0.00 -14.10 2.61
C VAL A 63 -0.34 -14.41 1.16
N LEU A 64 0.31 -13.74 0.21
CA LEU A 64 0.14 -13.98 -1.23
C LEU A 64 0.61 -15.40 -1.64
N ASN A 65 1.57 -15.97 -0.93
CA ASN A 65 2.00 -17.37 -1.06
C ASN A 65 1.01 -18.37 -0.47
N GLY A 66 0.08 -17.92 0.36
CA GLY A 66 -0.78 -18.78 1.16
C GLY A 66 -0.06 -19.48 2.32
N SER A 67 1.14 -19.02 2.71
CA SER A 67 1.87 -19.57 3.86
C SER A 67 1.45 -18.94 5.19
N ALA A 68 0.71 -17.82 5.16
CA ALA A 68 0.24 -17.13 6.35
C ALA A 68 -1.14 -16.47 6.16
N ASN A 69 -1.78 -16.13 7.28
CA ASN A 69 -3.02 -15.34 7.30
C ASN A 69 -2.68 -13.83 7.33
N ILE A 70 -3.48 -13.01 6.65
CA ILE A 70 -3.35 -11.54 6.61
C ILE A 70 -3.18 -10.92 8.01
N GLN A 71 -3.93 -11.37 9.01
CA GLN A 71 -3.90 -10.84 10.38
C GLN A 71 -2.54 -11.05 11.06
N SER A 72 -1.85 -12.14 10.73
CA SER A 72 -0.52 -12.44 11.28
C SER A 72 0.60 -11.60 10.66
N ALA A 73 0.31 -10.95 9.52
CA ALA A 73 1.22 -10.05 8.82
C ALA A 73 1.01 -8.57 9.20
N ILE A 74 0.01 -8.27 10.05
CA ILE A 74 -0.28 -6.91 10.49
C ILE A 74 0.46 -6.61 11.79
N TYR A 75 1.20 -5.51 11.80
CA TYR A 75 1.98 -5.04 12.94
C TYR A 75 1.44 -3.73 13.47
N SER A 76 1.18 -3.67 14.78
CA SER A 76 0.80 -2.41 15.42
C SER A 76 2.03 -1.53 15.65
N ILE A 77 1.93 -0.25 15.31
CA ILE A 77 3.02 0.73 15.49
C ILE A 77 2.74 1.59 16.71
N GLN A 78 1.82 2.56 16.60
CA GLN A 78 1.44 3.45 17.71
C GLN A 78 0.13 4.20 17.41
N MET A 79 -0.57 4.62 18.47
CA MET A 79 -1.76 5.50 18.39
C MET A 79 -2.90 5.00 17.48
N GLY A 80 -2.99 3.69 17.21
CA GLY A 80 -3.98 3.12 16.28
C GLY A 80 -3.51 3.04 14.83
N LEU A 81 -2.25 3.36 14.54
CA LEU A 81 -1.60 3.05 13.27
C LEU A 81 -1.04 1.63 13.29
N ASN A 82 -1.40 0.87 12.27
CA ASN A 82 -0.92 -0.47 12.00
C ASN A 82 -0.33 -0.50 10.59
N ILE A 83 0.58 -1.45 10.33
CA ILE A 83 1.20 -1.63 9.04
C ILE A 83 1.15 -3.08 8.59
N LEU A 84 1.10 -3.27 7.27
CA LEU A 84 1.27 -4.54 6.59
C LEU A 84 2.46 -4.39 5.64
N PRO A 85 3.68 -4.78 6.05
CA PRO A 85 4.86 -4.67 5.22
C PRO A 85 4.81 -5.70 4.08
N CYS A 86 5.35 -5.33 2.91
CA CYS A 86 5.32 -6.23 1.76
C CYS A 86 6.24 -7.43 1.96
N GLY A 87 7.42 -7.19 2.55
CA GLY A 87 8.50 -8.16 2.69
C GLY A 87 9.44 -8.20 1.49
N SER A 88 10.69 -8.61 1.73
CA SER A 88 11.78 -8.61 0.74
C SER A 88 12.36 -9.99 0.44
N SER A 89 11.70 -11.06 0.90
CA SER A 89 12.14 -12.44 0.67
C SER A 89 11.99 -12.83 -0.81
N ILE A 90 13.11 -13.17 -1.45
CA ILE A 90 13.14 -13.63 -2.85
C ILE A 90 12.35 -14.93 -3.02
N GLU A 91 12.46 -15.84 -2.04
CA GLU A 91 11.74 -17.10 -2.06
C GLU A 91 10.24 -16.87 -1.95
N ALA A 92 9.83 -15.97 -1.04
CA ALA A 92 8.43 -15.60 -0.90
C ALA A 92 7.91 -14.89 -2.17
N LEU A 93 8.69 -14.01 -2.78
CA LEU A 93 8.30 -13.33 -4.02
C LEU A 93 8.06 -14.31 -5.17
N ARG A 94 8.87 -15.38 -5.28
CA ARG A 94 8.73 -16.37 -6.36
C ARG A 94 7.47 -17.22 -6.25
N GLY A 95 6.97 -17.44 -5.03
CA GLY A 95 5.73 -18.18 -4.82
C GLY A 95 4.47 -17.31 -4.93
N ALA A 96 4.63 -15.97 -4.93
CA ALA A 96 3.54 -15.08 -4.60
C ALA A 96 2.55 -14.98 -5.75
N ASP A 97 1.28 -15.24 -5.45
CA ASP A 97 0.20 -15.07 -6.40
C ASP A 97 -0.38 -13.66 -6.31
N ILE A 98 0.18 -12.77 -7.11
CA ILE A 98 -0.13 -11.34 -7.15
C ILE A 98 -1.59 -11.08 -7.54
N ASP A 99 -2.22 -12.00 -8.28
CA ASP A 99 -3.63 -11.86 -8.66
C ASP A 99 -4.57 -11.89 -7.45
N LYS A 100 -4.13 -12.47 -6.33
CA LYS A 100 -4.86 -12.46 -5.05
C LYS A 100 -4.82 -11.12 -4.33
N LEU A 101 -3.99 -10.16 -4.76
CA LEU A 101 -3.89 -8.86 -4.09
C LEU A 101 -5.23 -8.11 -4.05
N GLY A 102 -6.03 -8.22 -5.12
CA GLY A 102 -7.37 -7.63 -5.15
C GLY A 102 -8.34 -8.25 -4.13
N GLU A 103 -8.27 -9.57 -3.96
CA GLU A 103 -9.05 -10.29 -2.94
C GLU A 103 -8.62 -9.89 -1.53
N ILE A 104 -7.31 -9.79 -1.29
CA ILE A 104 -6.75 -9.32 -0.01
C ILE A 104 -7.21 -7.90 0.31
N ILE A 105 -7.15 -6.97 -0.65
CA ILE A 105 -7.62 -5.59 -0.44
C ILE A 105 -9.13 -5.58 -0.14
N SER A 106 -9.90 -6.44 -0.80
CA SER A 106 -11.33 -6.60 -0.55
C SER A 106 -11.62 -7.18 0.84
N GLU A 107 -10.79 -8.10 1.33
CA GLU A 107 -10.85 -8.60 2.71
C GLU A 107 -10.54 -7.48 3.72
N LEU A 108 -9.45 -6.74 3.50
CA LEU A 108 -9.04 -5.61 4.35
C LEU A 108 -10.09 -4.51 4.38
N LYS A 109 -10.82 -4.30 3.29
CA LYS A 109 -11.96 -3.37 3.23
C LYS A 109 -13.08 -3.73 4.21
N ASN A 110 -13.25 -5.03 4.51
CA ASN A 110 -14.27 -5.53 5.44
C ASN A 110 -13.73 -5.76 6.87
N SER A 111 -12.53 -5.27 7.17
CA SER A 111 -11.89 -5.38 8.48
C SER A 111 -12.41 -4.35 9.50
N GLU A 112 -11.80 -4.32 10.68
CA GLU A 112 -12.08 -3.37 11.76
C GLU A 112 -11.41 -1.99 11.59
N PHE A 113 -10.63 -1.78 10.52
CA PHE A 113 -10.01 -0.48 10.27
C PHE A 113 -11.03 0.55 9.79
N ASP A 114 -10.85 1.80 10.20
CA ASP A 114 -11.59 2.93 9.62
C ASP A 114 -11.03 3.25 8.21
N PHE A 115 -9.70 3.14 8.06
CA PHE A 115 -8.98 3.47 6.83
C PHE A 115 -7.92 2.42 6.51
N VAL A 116 -7.82 2.06 5.23
CA VAL A 116 -6.72 1.26 4.68
C VAL A 116 -6.01 2.10 3.63
N ILE A 117 -4.74 2.43 3.86
CA ILE A 117 -3.92 3.25 2.98
C ILE A 117 -2.96 2.31 2.24
N LEU A 118 -3.00 2.29 0.90
CA LEU A 118 -2.12 1.48 0.08
C LEU A 118 -0.94 2.34 -0.40
N ASP A 119 0.28 2.00 -0.01
CA ASP A 119 1.50 2.53 -0.63
C ASP A 119 1.76 1.74 -1.92
N VAL A 120 1.49 2.38 -3.06
CA VAL A 120 1.46 1.73 -4.37
C VAL A 120 2.83 1.84 -5.03
N PRO A 121 3.33 0.81 -5.75
CA PRO A 121 4.54 0.95 -6.55
C PRO A 121 4.42 2.06 -7.60
N ALA A 122 5.55 2.66 -7.98
CA ALA A 122 5.55 3.71 -8.99
C ALA A 122 5.18 3.19 -10.39
N GLY A 123 4.57 4.06 -11.19
CA GLY A 123 4.32 3.79 -12.61
C GLY A 123 3.04 3.02 -12.89
N LEU A 124 3.02 2.24 -13.97
CA LEU A 124 1.83 1.68 -14.61
C LEU A 124 1.89 0.16 -14.83
N SER A 125 2.62 -0.54 -13.97
CA SER A 125 2.66 -2.00 -14.01
C SER A 125 1.35 -2.58 -13.45
N LYS A 126 1.13 -3.89 -13.65
CA LYS A 126 0.03 -4.62 -13.00
C LYS A 126 0.06 -4.44 -11.47
N PHE A 127 1.25 -4.34 -10.89
CA PHE A 127 1.45 -4.14 -9.46
C PHE A 127 0.95 -2.79 -8.96
N SER A 128 0.93 -1.75 -9.80
CA SER A 128 0.37 -0.44 -9.41
C SER A 128 -1.11 -0.33 -9.76
N LEU A 129 -1.53 -0.91 -10.89
CA LEU A 129 -2.92 -0.85 -11.35
C LEU A 129 -3.89 -1.63 -10.45
N LEU A 130 -3.50 -2.80 -9.94
CA LEU A 130 -4.35 -3.61 -9.05
C LEU A 130 -4.73 -2.85 -7.77
N PRO A 131 -3.80 -2.37 -6.93
CA PRO A 131 -4.13 -1.57 -5.74
C PRO A 131 -5.02 -0.37 -6.02
N MET A 132 -4.75 0.37 -7.10
CA MET A 132 -5.57 1.51 -7.50
C MET A 132 -7.00 1.11 -7.87
N THR A 133 -7.16 0.00 -8.60
CA THR A 133 -8.48 -0.48 -9.06
C THR A 133 -9.38 -0.94 -7.91
N TYR A 134 -8.79 -1.54 -6.88
CA TYR A 134 -9.53 -2.03 -5.69
C TYR A 134 -9.68 -0.97 -4.58
N SER A 135 -9.10 0.22 -4.75
CA SER A 135 -9.26 1.33 -3.82
C SER A 135 -10.55 2.12 -4.06
N ASP A 136 -11.12 2.72 -3.00
CA ASP A 136 -12.24 3.66 -3.14
C ASP A 136 -11.77 4.99 -3.72
N GLU A 137 -10.54 5.38 -3.38
CA GLU A 137 -9.92 6.65 -3.78
C GLU A 137 -8.45 6.48 -4.12
N VAL A 138 -7.98 7.30 -5.05
CA VAL A 138 -6.56 7.40 -5.38
C VAL A 138 -6.08 8.82 -5.17
N ILE A 139 -5.04 8.98 -4.36
CA ILE A 139 -4.29 10.22 -4.20
C ILE A 139 -3.02 10.12 -5.03
N LEU A 140 -2.93 10.95 -6.05
CA LEU A 140 -1.79 10.97 -6.97
C LEU A 140 -0.74 11.99 -6.50
N ILE A 141 0.45 11.51 -6.17
CA ILE A 141 1.57 12.33 -5.72
C ILE A 141 2.36 12.84 -6.92
N VAL A 142 2.57 14.15 -6.97
CA VAL A 142 3.22 14.85 -8.07
C VAL A 142 4.23 15.85 -7.52
N ASN A 143 5.45 15.83 -8.06
CA ASN A 143 6.47 16.83 -7.80
C ASN A 143 6.39 17.96 -8.85
N PRO A 144 6.86 19.18 -8.54
CA PRO A 144 6.78 20.33 -9.43
C PRO A 144 7.83 20.28 -10.56
N ASP A 145 7.87 19.18 -11.31
CA ASP A 145 8.72 19.00 -12.48
C ASP A 145 7.95 18.35 -13.63
N ALA A 146 8.35 18.68 -14.87
CA ALA A 146 7.63 18.31 -16.07
C ALA A 146 7.46 16.80 -16.24
N ALA A 147 8.47 16.00 -15.87
CA ALA A 147 8.40 14.55 -15.94
C ALA A 147 7.35 13.99 -14.96
N SER A 148 7.38 14.44 -13.69
CA SER A 148 6.40 14.02 -12.70
C SER A 148 4.96 14.34 -13.11
N ILE A 149 4.72 15.54 -13.65
CA ILE A 149 3.39 15.97 -14.09
C ILE A 149 2.92 15.13 -15.29
N SER A 150 3.80 14.93 -16.27
CA SER A 150 3.49 14.13 -17.46
C SER A 150 3.17 12.67 -17.10
N ASP A 151 3.98 12.04 -16.24
CA ASP A 151 3.75 10.65 -15.85
C ASP A 151 2.51 10.50 -14.97
N ALA A 152 2.21 11.48 -14.11
CA ALA A 152 0.97 11.52 -13.34
C ALA A 152 -0.27 11.59 -14.25
N GLN A 153 -0.24 12.39 -15.32
CA GLN A 153 -1.34 12.44 -16.30
C GLN A 153 -1.57 11.09 -16.99
N LYS A 154 -0.48 10.36 -17.31
CA LYS A 154 -0.58 9.00 -17.88
C LYS A 154 -1.21 8.03 -16.88
N VAL A 155 -0.77 8.07 -15.61
CA VAL A 155 -1.38 7.26 -14.54
C VAL A 155 -2.88 7.51 -14.47
N ARG A 156 -3.30 8.77 -14.31
CA ARG A 156 -4.72 9.15 -14.24
C ARG A 156 -5.54 8.61 -15.41
N THR A 157 -5.01 8.76 -16.63
CA THR A 157 -5.71 8.35 -17.86
C THR A 157 -5.90 6.84 -17.93
N ILE A 158 -4.86 6.07 -17.59
CA ILE A 158 -4.83 4.62 -17.79
C ILE A 158 -5.53 3.87 -16.65
N SER A 159 -5.50 4.40 -15.43
CA SER A 159 -6.22 3.81 -14.28
C SER A 159 -7.72 4.13 -14.26
N GLY A 160 -8.23 4.87 -15.24
CA GLY A 160 -9.67 5.21 -15.33
C GLY A 160 -10.14 6.19 -14.24
N LEU A 161 -9.20 6.85 -13.55
CA LEU A 161 -9.47 7.86 -12.53
C LEU A 161 -9.94 9.15 -13.22
N THR A 162 -11.26 9.30 -13.34
CA THR A 162 -11.88 10.47 -14.00
C THR A 162 -12.04 11.63 -13.03
#